data_AF-A0A7C7ZNZ3-F1
#
_entry.id   AF-A0A7C7ZNZ3-F1
#
_cell.length_a   1.000
_cell.length_b   1.000
_cell.length_c   1.000
_cell.angle_alpha   90.00
_cell.angle_beta   90.00
_cell.angle_gamma   90.00
#
_symmetry.space_group_name_H-M   'P 1'
#
loop_
_entity.id
_entity.type
_entity.pdbx_description
1 polymer ?
#
loop_
_entity_poly.entity_id
_entity_poly.type
_entity_poly.pdbx_seq_one_letter_code
_entity_poly.pdbx_strand_id
1 'polypeptide(L)'
;MTFIWLWTDFLLWVLFALSFYAIIKIRQNDLLRQKWKKIFSQPLALSAFIVFSFYILIGLTDSLHFRFDNDTTAYSVLDRVLLPALEADEKTYSTPLNYQQFSKEYLENGLRGRVHLNLVSQQINSPSENYSQIFNISIQALIYSIFAIFILVLIGKKALAINPSIKINRVAFITLFGVIFFCIWTILMMPNYHILGTDKAGIDVFYKAVKSIR
;
A
#
# COMPACT_ATOMS: atom_id res chain seq x y z
N MET A 1 5.49 5.75 24.68
CA MET A 1 5.29 4.83 23.54
C MET A 1 5.30 3.41 24.07
N THR A 2 4.14 2.78 24.18
CA THR A 2 4.04 1.39 24.67
C THR A 2 3.55 0.47 23.56
N PHE A 3 4.27 -0.63 23.32
CA PHE A 3 3.82 -1.67 22.39
C PHE A 3 2.69 -2.49 23.00
N ILE A 4 1.67 -2.77 22.20
CA ILE A 4 0.53 -3.60 22.59
C ILE A 4 0.53 -4.84 21.72
N TRP A 5 0.36 -5.99 22.33
CA TRP A 5 0.23 -7.26 21.63
C TRP A 5 -1.19 -7.77 21.77
N LEU A 6 -1.90 -7.84 20.65
CA LEU A 6 -3.18 -8.55 20.57
C LEU A 6 -2.90 -10.04 20.32
N TRP A 7 -3.77 -10.93 20.79
CA TRP A 7 -3.64 -12.37 20.54
C TRP A 7 -3.63 -12.71 19.04
N THR A 8 -4.36 -11.94 18.23
CA THR A 8 -4.36 -12.05 16.77
C THR A 8 -3.01 -11.65 16.16
N ASP A 9 -2.32 -10.64 16.72
CA ASP A 9 -0.95 -10.29 16.32
C ASP A 9 -0.02 -11.48 16.58
N PHE A 10 -0.08 -12.04 17.80
CA PHE A 10 0.78 -13.14 18.21
C PHE A 10 0.65 -14.37 17.30
N LEU A 11 -0.58 -14.78 16.99
CA LEU A 11 -0.83 -15.92 16.10
C LEU A 11 -0.25 -15.70 14.69
N LEU A 12 -0.37 -14.49 14.15
CA LEU A 12 0.20 -14.12 12.86
C LEU A 12 1.74 -14.22 12.88
N TRP A 13 2.38 -13.70 13.94
CA TRP A 13 3.83 -13.79 14.10
C TRP A 13 4.32 -15.23 14.29
N VAL A 14 3.58 -16.09 14.99
CA VAL A 14 3.88 -17.53 15.10
C VAL A 14 3.80 -18.21 13.74
N LEU A 15 2.75 -17.95 12.96
CA LEU A 15 2.62 -18.50 11.61
C LEU A 15 3.77 -18.03 10.69
N PHE A 16 4.15 -16.76 10.79
CA PHE A 16 5.29 -16.21 10.06
C PHE A 16 6.61 -16.88 10.47
N ALA A 17 6.84 -17.07 11.78
CA ALA A 17 8.02 -17.75 12.30
C ALA A 17 8.11 -19.23 11.85
N LEU A 18 6.99 -19.95 11.86
CA LEU A 18 6.91 -21.33 11.35
C LEU A 18 7.19 -21.39 9.84
N SER A 19 6.65 -20.44 9.07
CA SER A 19 6.91 -20.32 7.64
C SER A 19 8.40 -20.05 7.37
N PHE A 20 9.03 -19.17 8.16
CA PHE A 20 10.45 -18.88 8.05
C PHE A 20 11.32 -20.08 8.42
N TYR A 21 10.96 -20.81 9.48
CA TYR A 21 11.61 -22.05 9.86
C TYR A 21 11.53 -23.12 8.76
N ALA A 22 10.38 -23.26 8.11
CA ALA A 22 10.22 -24.15 6.95
C ALA A 22 11.16 -23.77 5.80
N ILE A 23 11.33 -22.48 5.51
CA ILE A 23 12.29 -22.00 4.49
C ILE A 23 13.72 -22.41 4.85
N ILE A 24 14.14 -22.27 6.11
CA ILE A 24 15.48 -22.69 6.56
C ILE A 24 15.66 -24.19 6.35
N LYS A 25 14.68 -25.01 6.74
CA LYS A 25 14.73 -26.47 6.54
C LYS A 25 14.76 -26.88 5.06
N ILE A 26 14.01 -26.19 4.21
CA ILE A 26 14.03 -26.41 2.76
C ILE A 26 15.42 -26.07 2.18
N ARG A 27 16.07 -25.00 2.66
CA ARG A 27 17.39 -24.59 2.19
C ARG A 27 18.51 -25.54 2.63
N GLN A 28 18.36 -26.23 3.75
CA GLN A 28 19.31 -27.22 4.25
C GLN A 28 19.26 -28.55 3.49
N ASN A 29 18.15 -28.86 2.80
CA ASN A 29 17.98 -30.11 2.05
C ASN A 29 18.13 -29.88 0.54
N ASP A 30 19.16 -30.47 -0.06
CA ASP A 30 19.49 -30.26 -1.48
C ASP A 30 18.36 -30.69 -2.44
N LEU A 31 17.65 -31.78 -2.14
CA LEU A 31 16.55 -32.26 -2.98
C LEU A 31 15.38 -31.27 -2.97
N LEU A 32 14.99 -30.77 -1.79
CA LEU A 32 13.91 -29.79 -1.66
C LEU A 32 14.30 -28.47 -2.30
N ARG A 33 15.53 -28.02 -2.08
CA ARG A 33 16.07 -26.80 -2.69
C ARG A 33 15.99 -26.84 -4.22
N GLN A 34 16.34 -27.97 -4.85
CA GLN A 34 16.25 -28.11 -6.31
C GLN A 34 14.80 -28.06 -6.82
N LYS A 35 13.86 -28.72 -6.12
CA LYS A 35 12.42 -28.66 -6.45
C LYS A 35 11.89 -27.22 -6.39
N TRP A 36 12.17 -26.51 -5.30
CA TRP A 36 11.74 -25.12 -5.13
C TRP A 36 12.42 -24.17 -6.12
N LYS A 37 13.70 -24.39 -6.45
CA LYS A 37 14.38 -23.62 -7.51
C LYS A 37 13.68 -23.79 -8.86
N LYS A 38 13.18 -24.98 -9.17
CA LYS A 38 12.39 -25.23 -10.40
C LYS A 38 11.04 -24.49 -10.35
N ILE A 39 10.34 -24.51 -9.23
CA ILE A 39 9.08 -23.76 -9.05
C ILE A 39 9.32 -22.26 -9.24
N PHE A 40 10.30 -21.68 -8.53
CA PHE A 40 10.67 -20.28 -8.65
C PHE A 40 11.40 -19.92 -9.95
N SER A 41 11.62 -20.87 -10.85
CA SER A 41 12.04 -20.54 -12.23
C SER A 41 10.85 -20.20 -13.12
N GLN A 42 9.64 -20.61 -12.73
CA GLN A 42 8.42 -20.33 -13.48
C GLN A 42 7.95 -18.89 -13.25
N PRO A 43 7.63 -18.13 -14.31
CA PRO A 43 7.20 -16.73 -14.19
C PRO A 43 5.97 -16.55 -13.31
N LEU A 44 4.98 -17.43 -13.48
CA LEU A 44 3.72 -17.37 -12.73
C LEU A 44 3.92 -17.56 -11.23
N ALA A 45 4.74 -18.54 -10.83
CA ALA A 45 5.02 -18.82 -9.43
C ALA A 45 5.77 -17.65 -8.77
N LEU A 46 6.73 -17.05 -9.46
CA LEU A 46 7.43 -15.85 -8.98
C LEU A 46 6.50 -14.66 -8.81
N SER A 47 5.63 -14.38 -9.79
CA SER A 47 4.69 -13.27 -9.70
C SER A 47 3.69 -13.45 -8.55
N ALA A 48 3.15 -14.66 -8.38
CA ALA A 48 2.25 -14.97 -7.28
C ALA A 48 2.95 -14.79 -5.93
N PHE A 49 4.21 -15.23 -5.82
CA PHE A 49 5.01 -15.05 -4.62
C PHE A 49 5.28 -13.57 -4.30
N ILE A 50 5.51 -12.73 -5.30
CA ILE A 50 5.69 -11.28 -5.11
C ILE A 50 4.42 -10.65 -4.51
N VAL A 51 3.26 -10.94 -5.10
CA VAL A 51 1.97 -10.43 -4.60
C VAL A 51 1.68 -10.95 -3.20
N PHE A 52 1.89 -12.25 -2.95
CA PHE A 52 1.68 -12.84 -1.63
C PHE A 52 2.62 -12.25 -0.57
N SER A 53 3.89 -12.01 -0.93
CA SER A 53 4.86 -11.36 -0.04
C SER A 53 4.43 -9.93 0.29
N PHE A 54 3.86 -9.21 -0.67
CA PHE A 54 3.30 -7.88 -0.44
C PHE A 54 2.15 -7.90 0.58
N TYR A 55 1.20 -8.84 0.47
CA TYR A 55 0.11 -8.99 1.44
C TYR A 55 0.62 -9.36 2.84
N ILE A 56 1.61 -10.26 2.92
CA ILE A 56 2.27 -10.61 4.19
C ILE A 56 2.91 -9.36 4.82
N LEU A 57 3.62 -8.54 4.04
CA LEU A 57 4.25 -7.33 4.54
C LEU A 57 3.23 -6.34 5.10
N ILE A 58 2.09 -6.16 4.43
CA ILE A 58 1.00 -5.32 4.93
C ILE A 58 0.48 -5.89 6.26
N GLY A 59 0.13 -7.18 6.33
CA GLY A 59 -0.40 -7.80 7.54
C GLY A 59 0.58 -7.78 8.71
N LEU A 60 1.88 -7.98 8.46
CA LEU A 60 2.92 -7.85 9.49
C LEU A 60 3.06 -6.42 9.99
N THR A 61 3.02 -5.44 9.08
CA THR A 61 3.12 -4.02 9.45
C THR A 61 1.89 -3.57 10.24
N ASP A 62 0.70 -4.07 9.91
CA ASP A 62 -0.53 -3.81 10.66
C ASP A 62 -0.56 -4.51 12.03
N SER A 63 0.14 -5.65 12.18
CA SER A 63 0.21 -6.35 13.47
C SER A 63 1.04 -5.65 14.55
N LEU A 64 1.80 -4.62 14.19
CA LEU A 64 2.65 -3.89 15.11
C LEU A 64 1.89 -2.69 15.69
N HIS A 65 1.21 -2.91 16.81
CA HIS A 65 0.45 -1.87 17.51
C HIS A 65 1.30 -1.15 18.57
N PHE A 66 1.17 0.18 18.57
CA PHE A 66 1.76 1.04 19.58
C PHE A 66 0.75 2.10 20.04
N ARG A 67 0.99 2.63 21.24
CA ARG A 67 0.19 3.68 21.84
C ARG A 67 1.09 4.85 22.20
N PHE A 68 0.64 6.06 21.89
CA PHE A 68 1.28 7.29 22.36
C PHE A 68 0.91 7.51 23.83
N ASP A 69 1.87 7.97 24.64
CA ASP A 69 1.64 8.11 26.08
C ASP A 69 0.48 9.10 26.32
N ASN A 70 -0.47 8.69 27.18
CA ASN A 70 -1.76 9.32 27.50
C ASN A 70 -2.93 9.07 26.54
N ASP A 71 -2.75 8.40 25.40
CA ASP A 71 -3.88 8.08 24.52
C ASP A 71 -4.46 6.69 24.78
N THR A 72 -5.76 6.50 24.59
CA THR A 72 -6.41 5.18 24.75
C THR A 72 -6.42 4.38 23.45
N THR A 73 -6.22 5.06 22.32
CA THR A 73 -6.20 4.50 20.98
C THR A 73 -4.87 3.80 20.69
N ALA A 74 -4.96 2.61 20.10
CA ALA A 74 -3.79 1.89 19.60
C ALA A 74 -3.69 2.12 18.09
N TYR A 75 -2.50 2.51 17.61
CA TYR A 75 -2.20 2.71 16.20
C TYR A 75 -1.26 1.61 15.73
N SER A 76 -1.49 1.08 14.53
CA SER A 76 -0.53 0.17 13.90
C SER A 76 0.58 0.93 13.16
N VAL A 77 1.70 0.26 12.85
CA VAL A 77 2.74 0.85 11.98
C VAL A 77 2.18 1.16 10.60
N LEU A 78 1.21 0.36 10.14
CA LEU A 78 0.51 0.62 8.89
C LEU A 78 -0.36 1.88 8.99
N ASP A 79 -1.05 2.08 10.11
CA ASP A 79 -1.81 3.32 10.37
C ASP A 79 -0.92 4.55 10.26
N ARG A 80 0.36 4.48 10.66
CA ARG A 80 1.30 5.61 10.49
C ARG A 80 1.53 6.01 9.03
N VAL A 81 1.58 5.03 8.13
CA VAL A 81 1.70 5.29 6.68
C VAL A 81 0.38 5.80 6.12
N LEU A 82 -0.74 5.32 6.68
CA LEU A 82 -2.09 5.69 6.27
C LEU A 82 -2.65 6.94 6.98
N LEU A 83 -1.86 7.64 7.80
CA LEU A 83 -2.31 8.79 8.59
C LEU A 83 -3.10 9.82 7.77
N PRO A 84 -2.66 10.23 6.57
CA PRO A 84 -3.43 11.22 5.81
C PRO A 84 -4.85 10.75 5.46
N ALA A 85 -5.05 9.44 5.25
CA ALA A 85 -6.37 8.87 5.01
C ALA A 85 -7.16 8.62 6.32
N LEU A 86 -6.48 8.44 7.44
CA LEU A 86 -7.09 8.21 8.75
C LEU A 86 -7.59 9.50 9.40
N GLU A 87 -6.85 10.61 9.25
CA GLU A 87 -7.18 11.91 9.83
C GLU A 87 -8.17 12.71 8.97
N ALA A 88 -8.33 12.33 7.71
CA ALA A 88 -9.21 12.98 6.75
C ALA A 88 -10.67 12.53 6.93
N ASP A 89 -11.30 12.99 8.00
CA ASP A 89 -12.72 12.80 8.22
C ASP A 89 -13.55 13.77 7.37
N GLU A 90 -14.44 13.20 6.57
CA GLU A 90 -15.42 13.94 5.78
C GLU A 90 -16.81 13.86 6.39
N LYS A 91 -17.75 14.69 5.92
CA LYS A 91 -19.13 14.63 6.42
C LYS A 91 -19.93 13.48 5.83
N THR A 92 -19.71 13.19 4.54
CA THR A 92 -20.53 12.26 3.76
C THR A 92 -19.71 11.56 2.68
N TYR A 93 -20.38 10.74 1.87
CA TYR A 93 -19.82 10.08 0.71
C TYR A 93 -19.09 11.02 -0.25
N SER A 94 -18.02 10.51 -0.83
CA SER A 94 -17.32 11.08 -1.97
C SER A 94 -17.08 10.01 -3.03
N THR A 95 -16.99 10.42 -4.29
CA THR A 95 -16.58 9.51 -5.36
C THR A 95 -15.05 9.42 -5.41
N PRO A 96 -14.48 8.32 -5.92
CA PRO A 96 -13.04 8.14 -6.04
C PRO A 96 -12.36 9.34 -6.71
N LEU A 97 -11.24 9.81 -6.13
CA LEU A 97 -10.39 10.88 -6.69
C LEU A 97 -11.16 12.16 -7.05
N ASN A 98 -12.19 12.50 -6.28
CA ASN A 98 -12.97 13.72 -6.49
C ASN A 98 -12.54 14.80 -5.50
N TYR A 99 -12.84 16.06 -5.84
CA TYR A 99 -12.59 17.24 -5.01
C TYR A 99 -13.86 17.71 -4.27
N GLN A 100 -15.04 17.17 -4.63
CA GLN A 100 -16.31 17.51 -4.00
C GLN A 100 -16.99 16.28 -3.39
N GLN A 101 -17.81 16.53 -2.38
CA GLN A 101 -18.72 15.55 -1.82
C GLN A 101 -19.76 15.11 -2.86
N PHE A 102 -20.19 13.85 -2.78
CA PHE A 102 -21.21 13.32 -3.66
C PHE A 102 -22.59 13.91 -3.35
N SER A 103 -22.90 14.02 -2.07
CA SER A 103 -24.16 14.55 -1.53
C SER A 103 -24.23 16.06 -1.69
N LYS A 104 -25.44 16.58 -1.95
CA LYS A 104 -25.70 18.03 -1.97
C LYS A 104 -26.13 18.49 -0.59
N GLU A 105 -25.54 19.58 -0.13
CA GLU A 105 -25.88 20.26 1.12
C GLU A 105 -26.35 21.70 0.82
N TYR A 106 -27.01 22.34 1.79
CA TYR A 106 -27.30 23.76 1.72
C TYR A 106 -26.01 24.52 1.97
N LEU A 107 -25.56 25.27 0.96
CA LEU A 107 -24.44 26.18 1.08
C LEU A 107 -24.87 27.44 1.83
N GLU A 108 -23.90 28.21 2.31
CA GLU A 108 -24.15 29.47 3.05
C GLU A 108 -24.96 30.49 2.23
N ASN A 109 -24.93 30.39 0.91
CA ASN A 109 -25.74 31.19 -0.01
C ASN A 109 -27.21 30.72 -0.13
N GLY A 110 -27.63 29.72 0.65
CA GLY A 110 -28.99 29.16 0.65
C GLY A 110 -29.29 28.21 -0.51
N LEU A 111 -28.38 28.04 -1.47
CA LEU A 111 -28.53 27.13 -2.60
C LEU A 111 -28.04 25.73 -2.23
N ARG A 112 -28.67 24.69 -2.81
CA ARG A 112 -28.17 23.33 -2.70
C ARG A 112 -27.01 23.11 -3.66
N GLY A 113 -25.82 22.85 -3.12
CA GLY A 113 -24.60 22.57 -3.89
C GLY A 113 -23.81 21.41 -3.29
N ARG A 114 -22.72 21.03 -3.97
CA ARG A 114 -21.77 20.05 -3.42
C ARG A 114 -20.65 20.80 -2.72
N VAL A 115 -20.34 20.38 -1.50
CA VAL A 115 -19.28 20.98 -0.70
C VAL A 115 -17.93 20.41 -1.13
N HIS A 116 -16.89 21.24 -1.10
CA HIS A 116 -15.52 20.83 -1.34
C HIS A 116 -15.03 19.90 -0.21
N LEU A 117 -14.23 18.89 -0.54
CA LEU A 117 -13.69 17.95 0.44
C LEU A 117 -12.57 18.60 1.27
N ASN A 118 -12.50 18.28 2.55
CA ASN A 118 -11.50 18.82 3.46
C ASN A 118 -10.08 18.37 3.08
N LEU A 119 -9.93 17.11 2.64
CA LEU A 119 -8.62 16.55 2.27
C LEU A 119 -8.04 17.21 1.00
N VAL A 120 -8.89 17.66 0.09
CA VAL A 120 -8.47 18.12 -1.22
C VAL A 120 -8.13 19.61 -1.17
N SER A 121 -7.03 20.03 -1.81
CA SER A 121 -6.64 21.44 -1.87
C SER A 121 -7.78 22.33 -2.41
N GLN A 122 -8.08 23.41 -1.70
CA GLN A 122 -9.09 24.42 -2.08
C GLN A 122 -8.77 25.15 -3.39
N GLN A 123 -7.55 24.99 -3.91
CA GLN A 123 -7.17 25.53 -5.22
C GLN A 123 -7.87 24.82 -6.38
N ILE A 124 -8.35 23.59 -6.16
CA ILE A 124 -8.98 22.76 -7.18
C ILE A 124 -10.49 23.01 -7.15
N ASN A 125 -10.98 23.85 -8.06
CA ASN A 125 -12.40 24.22 -8.14
C ASN A 125 -13.07 23.71 -9.42
N SER A 126 -12.28 23.32 -10.43
CA SER A 126 -12.78 22.80 -11.69
C SER A 126 -12.44 21.31 -11.91
N PRO A 127 -13.26 20.58 -12.68
CA PRO A 127 -12.95 19.21 -13.05
C PRO A 127 -11.64 19.10 -13.85
N SER A 128 -11.33 20.09 -14.71
CA SER A 128 -10.10 20.13 -15.50
C SER A 128 -8.85 20.21 -14.65
N GLU A 129 -8.86 21.05 -13.60
CA GLU A 129 -7.75 21.13 -12.64
C GLU A 129 -7.57 19.82 -11.88
N ASN A 130 -8.68 19.18 -11.50
CA ASN A 130 -8.64 17.89 -10.81
C ASN A 130 -7.95 16.80 -11.65
N TYR A 131 -8.35 16.65 -12.92
CA TYR A 131 -7.72 15.67 -13.80
C TYR A 131 -6.25 15.97 -14.07
N SER A 132 -5.90 17.25 -14.25
CA SER A 132 -4.51 17.69 -14.42
C SER A 132 -3.66 17.31 -13.21
N GLN A 133 -4.15 17.55 -12.00
CA GLN A 133 -3.45 17.23 -10.77
C GLN A 133 -3.25 15.72 -10.58
N ILE A 134 -4.31 14.94 -10.79
CA ILE A 134 -4.25 13.47 -10.74
C ILE A 134 -3.23 12.94 -11.76
N PHE A 135 -3.22 13.49 -12.96
CA PHE A 135 -2.28 13.11 -14.01
C PHE A 135 -0.84 13.44 -13.62
N ASN A 136 -0.58 14.63 -13.07
CA ASN A 136 0.74 15.06 -12.62
C ASN A 136 1.29 14.14 -11.50
N ILE A 137 0.47 13.84 -10.49
CA ILE A 137 0.86 12.92 -9.40
C ILE A 137 1.13 11.52 -9.97
N SER A 138 0.32 11.07 -10.95
CA SER A 138 0.51 9.77 -11.59
C SER A 138 1.81 9.69 -12.39
N ILE A 139 2.21 10.76 -13.06
CA ILE A 139 3.52 10.87 -13.74
C ILE A 139 4.66 10.84 -12.72
N GLN A 140 4.56 11.59 -11.63
CA GLN A 140 5.58 11.59 -10.58
C GLN A 140 5.75 10.20 -9.98
N ALA A 141 4.65 9.51 -9.69
CA ALA A 141 4.66 8.13 -9.23
C ALA A 141 5.38 7.21 -10.22
N LEU A 142 5.12 7.37 -11.52
CA LEU A 142 5.77 6.60 -12.57
C LEU A 142 7.29 6.83 -12.58
N ILE A 143 7.72 8.09 -12.51
CA ILE A 143 9.14 8.47 -12.48
C ILE A 143 9.85 7.85 -11.27
N TYR A 144 9.28 7.99 -10.07
CA TYR A 144 9.86 7.42 -8.85
C TYR A 144 9.89 5.89 -8.89
N SER A 145 8.89 5.25 -9.51
CA SER A 145 8.85 3.80 -9.67
C SER A 145 9.93 3.28 -10.62
N ILE A 146 10.13 3.97 -11.74
CA ILE A 146 11.22 3.67 -12.68
C ILE A 146 12.57 3.84 -11.97
N PHE A 147 12.74 4.91 -11.20
CA PHE A 147 13.96 5.17 -10.43
C PHE A 147 14.20 4.10 -9.36
N ALA A 148 13.17 3.68 -8.63
CA ALA A 148 13.25 2.60 -7.64
C ALA A 148 13.66 1.27 -8.29
N ILE A 149 13.08 0.91 -9.44
CA ILE A 149 13.50 -0.26 -10.20
C ILE A 149 14.94 -0.14 -10.69
N PHE A 150 15.32 1.03 -11.19
CA PHE A 150 16.68 1.26 -11.64
C PHE A 150 17.70 1.00 -10.52
N ILE A 151 17.44 1.49 -9.30
CA ILE A 151 18.25 1.20 -8.11
C ILE A 151 18.26 -0.29 -7.80
N LEU A 152 17.09 -0.95 -7.78
CA LEU A 152 16.99 -2.40 -7.53
C LEU A 152 17.79 -3.22 -8.56
N VAL A 153 17.80 -2.81 -9.82
CA VAL A 153 18.59 -3.46 -10.87
C VAL A 153 20.09 -3.23 -10.64
N LEU A 154 20.53 -2.05 -10.20
CA LEU A 154 21.94 -1.79 -9.88
C LEU A 154 22.41 -2.65 -8.69
N ILE A 155 21.59 -2.75 -7.64
CA ILE A 155 21.86 -3.63 -6.49
C ILE A 155 21.87 -5.10 -6.93
N GLY A 156 20.87 -5.49 -7.74
CA GLY A 156 20.74 -6.83 -8.30
C GLY A 156 21.92 -7.22 -9.18
N LYS A 157 22.49 -6.30 -9.98
CA LYS A 157 23.70 -6.53 -10.78
C LYS A 157 24.92 -6.80 -9.90
N LYS A 158 25.10 -6.07 -8.79
CA LYS A 158 26.16 -6.36 -7.81
C LYS A 158 25.99 -7.75 -7.20
N ALA A 159 24.75 -8.14 -6.89
CA ALA A 159 24.45 -9.49 -6.37
C ALA A 159 24.64 -10.59 -7.44
N LEU A 160 24.29 -10.33 -8.70
CA LEU A 160 24.51 -11.25 -9.82
C LEU A 160 25.98 -11.40 -10.18
N ALA A 161 26.80 -10.36 -10.02
CA ALA A 161 28.25 -10.45 -10.21
C ALA A 161 28.89 -11.49 -9.26
N ILE A 162 28.28 -11.71 -8.10
CA ILE A 162 28.67 -12.74 -7.13
C ILE A 162 28.13 -14.13 -7.54
N ASN A 163 27.01 -14.20 -8.26
CA ASN A 163 26.40 -15.45 -8.72
C ASN A 163 25.78 -15.33 -10.13
N PRO A 164 26.53 -15.64 -11.21
CA PRO A 164 26.12 -15.39 -12.59
C PRO A 164 24.99 -16.30 -13.11
N SER A 165 24.52 -17.26 -12.31
CA SER A 165 23.50 -18.24 -12.72
C SER A 165 22.04 -17.76 -12.63
N ILE A 166 21.81 -16.51 -12.18
CA ILE A 166 20.46 -15.96 -11.99
C ILE A 166 19.95 -15.38 -13.31
N LYS A 167 18.92 -16.00 -13.89
CA LYS A 167 18.21 -15.46 -15.07
C LYS A 167 17.13 -14.46 -14.62
N ILE A 168 17.12 -13.29 -15.25
CA ILE A 168 16.12 -12.24 -15.05
C ILE A 168 14.80 -12.68 -15.70
N ASN A 169 13.75 -12.86 -14.90
CA ASN A 169 12.43 -13.22 -15.41
C ASN A 169 11.59 -11.96 -15.66
N ARG A 170 11.35 -11.63 -16.94
CA ARG A 170 10.66 -10.39 -17.35
C ARG A 170 9.28 -10.23 -16.70
N VAL A 171 8.52 -11.32 -16.57
CA VAL A 171 7.17 -11.28 -15.99
C VAL A 171 7.23 -10.93 -14.49
N ALA A 172 8.16 -11.55 -13.75
CA ALA A 172 8.37 -11.23 -12.34
C ALA A 172 8.79 -9.76 -12.17
N PHE A 173 9.62 -9.22 -13.07
CA PHE A 173 10.00 -7.81 -13.05
C PHE A 173 8.82 -6.85 -13.33
N ILE A 174 7.95 -7.18 -14.29
CA ILE A 174 6.75 -6.38 -14.57
C ILE A 174 5.79 -6.40 -13.37
N THR A 175 5.61 -7.56 -12.73
CA THR A 175 4.75 -7.66 -11.54
C THR A 175 5.33 -6.91 -10.35
N LEU A 176 6.64 -6.98 -10.13
CA LEU A 176 7.33 -6.17 -9.13
C LEU A 176 7.17 -4.67 -9.41
N PHE A 177 7.32 -4.25 -10.67
CA PHE A 177 7.06 -2.86 -11.08
C PHE A 177 5.64 -2.44 -10.77
N GLY A 178 4.64 -3.25 -11.12
CA GLY A 178 3.24 -2.95 -10.84
C GLY A 178 2.97 -2.75 -9.34
N VAL A 179 3.53 -3.61 -8.49
CA VAL A 179 3.40 -3.49 -7.03
C VAL A 179 4.07 -2.21 -6.52
N ILE A 180 5.32 -1.96 -6.92
CA ILE A 180 6.07 -0.75 -6.49
C ILE A 180 5.35 0.52 -6.96
N PHE A 181 4.93 0.55 -8.22
CA PHE A 181 4.18 1.66 -8.79
C PHE A 181 2.89 1.91 -8.04
N PHE A 182 2.10 0.88 -7.77
CA PHE A 182 0.86 1.02 -7.01
C PHE A 182 1.11 1.54 -5.59
N CYS A 183 2.17 1.07 -4.90
CA CYS A 183 2.54 1.56 -3.58
C CYS A 183 2.92 3.04 -3.60
N ILE A 184 3.81 3.44 -4.51
CA ILE A 184 4.27 4.83 -4.63
C ILE A 184 3.10 5.73 -5.04
N TRP A 185 2.31 5.31 -6.03
CA TRP A 185 1.14 6.05 -6.49
C TRP A 185 0.15 6.29 -5.34
N THR A 186 -0.13 5.25 -4.54
CA THR A 186 -0.96 5.36 -3.34
C THR A 186 -0.39 6.37 -2.34
N ILE A 187 0.91 6.26 -2.01
CA ILE A 187 1.58 7.14 -1.04
C ILE A 187 1.54 8.61 -1.48
N LEU A 188 1.66 8.89 -2.77
CA LEU A 188 1.60 10.27 -3.29
C LEU A 188 0.17 10.80 -3.44
N MET A 189 -0.80 9.92 -3.73
CA MET A 189 -2.21 10.31 -3.91
C MET A 189 -2.91 10.56 -2.58
N MET A 190 -2.67 9.70 -1.59
CA MET A 190 -3.38 9.66 -0.32
C MET A 190 -3.42 11.00 0.45
N PRO A 191 -2.35 11.82 0.49
CA PRO A 191 -2.42 13.12 1.17
C PRO A 191 -3.29 14.15 0.47
N ASN A 192 -3.64 13.92 -0.81
CA ASN A 192 -4.34 14.88 -1.65
C ASN A 192 -5.76 14.44 -2.00
N TYR A 193 -6.06 13.14 -1.92
CA TYR A 193 -7.31 12.55 -2.41
C TYR A 193 -7.69 11.27 -1.67
N HIS A 194 -9.00 11.07 -1.52
CA HIS A 194 -9.57 9.77 -1.20
C HIS A 194 -9.53 8.86 -2.43
N ILE A 195 -8.61 7.90 -2.44
CA ILE A 195 -8.32 7.03 -3.60
C ILE A 195 -9.57 6.26 -4.04
N LEU A 196 -10.32 5.71 -3.09
CA LEU A 196 -11.57 4.98 -3.34
C LEU A 196 -12.83 5.76 -2.90
N GLY A 197 -12.67 7.03 -2.52
CA GLY A 197 -13.72 7.84 -1.93
C GLY A 197 -13.97 7.54 -0.45
N THR A 198 -15.04 8.10 0.08
CA THR A 198 -15.46 8.00 1.48
C THR A 198 -16.83 7.35 1.59
N ASP A 199 -17.10 6.75 2.75
CA ASP A 199 -18.39 6.13 3.04
C ASP A 199 -19.41 7.11 3.67
N LYS A 200 -20.53 6.57 4.19
CA LYS A 200 -21.58 7.39 4.80
C LYS A 200 -21.09 8.20 6.00
N ALA A 201 -20.16 7.60 6.75
CA ALA A 201 -19.58 8.21 7.94
C ALA A 201 -18.42 9.14 7.58
N GLY A 202 -18.10 9.29 6.28
CA GLY A 202 -17.00 10.10 5.80
C GLY A 202 -15.62 9.48 5.99
N ILE A 203 -15.56 8.19 6.33
CA ILE A 203 -14.30 7.48 6.52
C ILE A 203 -13.78 7.00 5.16
N ASP A 204 -12.47 7.13 4.94
CA ASP A 204 -11.81 6.70 3.72
C ASP A 204 -11.98 5.18 3.45
N VAL A 205 -12.49 4.84 2.27
CA VAL A 205 -12.76 3.45 1.86
C VAL A 205 -11.46 2.71 1.54
N PHE A 206 -10.44 3.40 1.02
CA PHE A 206 -9.12 2.82 0.77
C PHE A 206 -8.45 2.42 2.09
N TYR A 207 -8.54 3.25 3.11
CA TYR A 207 -8.07 2.91 4.46
C TYR A 207 -8.71 1.62 4.96
N LYS A 208 -10.04 1.50 4.88
CA LYS A 208 -10.77 0.29 5.28
C LYS A 208 -10.37 -0.95 4.47
N ALA A 209 -10.22 -0.79 3.16
CA ALA A 209 -9.82 -1.88 2.27
C ALA A 209 -8.44 -2.43 2.61
N VAL A 210 -7.46 -1.55 2.85
CA VAL A 210 -6.11 -1.95 3.26
C VAL A 210 -6.12 -2.62 4.63
N LYS A 211 -6.88 -2.09 5.60
CA LYS A 211 -7.00 -2.69 6.93
C LYS A 211 -7.67 -4.08 6.90
N SER A 212 -8.56 -4.34 5.94
CA SER A 212 -9.22 -5.64 5.77
C SER A 212 -8.34 -6.75 5.21
N ILE A 213 -7.10 -6.44 4.80
CA ILE A 213 -6.13 -7.45 4.35
C ILE A 213 -5.78 -8.42 5.49
N ARG A 214 -5.87 -7.95 6.72
CA ARG A 214 -5.60 -8.70 7.93
C ARG A 214 -6.90 -9.13 8.62
#